data_AF-A0A3M2LT83-F1
#
_entry.id   AF-A0A3M2LT83-F1
#
_cell.length_a   1.000
_cell.length_b   1.000
_cell.length_c   1.000
_cell.angle_alpha   90.00
_cell.angle_beta   90.00
_cell.angle_gamma   90.00
#
_symmetry.space_group_name_H-M   'P 1'
#
loop_
_entity.id
_entity.type
_entity.pdbx_description
1 polymer ?
#
loop_
_entity_poly.entity_id
_entity_poly.type
_entity_poly.pdbx_seq_one_letter_code
_entity_poly.pdbx_strand_id
1 'polypeptide(L)'
;MDHFSRAWTALLAAVAETPDEDFERPSGCVGWSVRNLACHLVIEWTLHHLDLIAHLPNAADPPAETVAASRALLERIAGADFPKTLSDKDALLIGTGRRTLTTEEKATLADFPAKLPLILG
;
A
#
# COMPACT_ATOMS: atom_id res chain seq x y z
N MET A 1 14.38 14.24 11.36
CA MET A 1 13.21 13.61 12.02
C MET A 1 12.13 14.61 12.42
N ASP A 2 12.45 15.81 12.93
CA ASP A 2 11.44 16.85 13.23
C ASP A 2 10.54 17.20 12.04
N HIS A 3 11.13 17.46 10.86
CA HIS A 3 10.36 17.74 9.64
C HIS A 3 9.39 16.63 9.24
N PHE A 4 9.79 15.36 9.39
CA PHE A 4 8.93 14.21 9.09
C PHE A 4 7.71 14.19 10.02
N SER A 5 7.94 14.31 11.33
CA SER A 5 6.86 14.34 12.32
C SER A 5 5.90 15.51 12.10
N ARG A 6 6.43 16.70 11.82
CA ARG A 6 5.64 17.91 11.56
C ARG A 6 4.80 17.79 10.29
N ALA A 7 5.39 17.33 9.19
CA ALA A 7 4.68 17.13 7.93
C ALA A 7 3.57 16.08 8.09
N TRP A 8 3.87 14.97 8.78
CA TRP A 8 2.88 13.92 9.01
C TRP A 8 1.72 14.38 9.89
N THR A 9 2.01 15.04 11.00
CA THR A 9 0.98 15.55 11.92
C THR A 9 0.04 16.51 11.21
N ALA A 10 0.57 17.41 10.37
CA ALA A 10 -0.25 18.34 9.59
C ALA A 10 -1.13 17.61 8.56
N LEU A 11 -0.62 16.58 7.90
CA LEU A 11 -1.38 15.79 6.94
C LEU A 11 -2.50 15.00 7.61
N LEU A 12 -2.24 14.37 8.76
CA LEU A 12 -3.27 13.67 9.54
C LEU A 12 -4.37 14.62 10.00
N ALA A 13 -4.02 15.82 10.47
CA ALA A 13 -5.00 16.84 10.85
C ALA A 13 -5.87 17.24 9.64
N ALA A 14 -5.26 17.49 8.48
CA ALA A 14 -5.99 17.84 7.26
C ALA A 14 -6.99 16.75 6.83
N VAL A 15 -6.59 15.46 6.89
CA VAL A 15 -7.48 14.34 6.57
C VAL A 15 -8.62 14.24 7.60
N ALA A 16 -8.32 14.39 8.90
CA ALA A 16 -9.32 14.30 9.96
C ALA A 16 -10.33 15.46 9.95
N GLU A 17 -9.91 16.64 9.50
CA GLU A 17 -10.76 17.84 9.40
C GLU A 17 -11.55 17.89 8.08
N THR A 18 -11.29 16.99 7.13
CA THR A 18 -12.00 16.94 5.84
C THR A 18 -13.39 16.29 6.03
N PRO A 19 -14.50 16.99 5.69
CA PRO A 19 -15.83 16.40 5.72
C PRO A 19 -15.97 15.21 4.75
N ASP A 20 -16.79 14.22 5.09
CA ASP A 20 -16.98 13.00 4.29
C ASP A 20 -17.40 13.32 2.84
N GLU A 21 -18.26 14.33 2.63
CA GLU A 21 -18.70 14.76 1.31
C GLU A 21 -17.57 15.34 0.44
N ASP A 22 -16.50 15.84 1.04
CA ASP A 22 -15.41 16.50 0.34
C ASP A 22 -14.37 15.50 -0.18
N PHE A 23 -14.40 14.24 0.27
CA PHE A 23 -13.53 13.19 -0.24
C PHE A 23 -13.74 12.87 -1.74
N GLU A 24 -14.90 13.19 -2.29
CA GLU A 24 -15.19 13.03 -3.73
C GLU A 24 -14.75 14.22 -4.58
N ARG A 25 -14.31 15.33 -3.96
CA ARG A 25 -13.82 16.50 -4.70
C ARG A 25 -12.46 16.22 -5.34
N PRO A 26 -12.11 16.92 -6.43
CA PRO A 26 -10.76 16.89 -6.98
C PRO A 26 -9.71 17.32 -5.95
N SER A 27 -8.60 16.58 -5.92
CA SER A 27 -7.38 16.96 -5.22
C SER A 27 -6.51 17.87 -6.11
N GLY A 28 -5.32 18.26 -5.61
CA GLY A 28 -4.29 18.89 -6.42
C GLY A 28 -3.58 17.94 -7.40
N CYS A 29 -3.73 16.62 -7.23
CA CYS A 29 -3.21 15.62 -8.15
C CYS A 29 -4.15 15.47 -9.35
N VAL A 30 -3.60 15.59 -10.56
CA VAL A 30 -4.39 15.57 -11.80
C VAL A 30 -5.19 14.26 -11.91
N GLY A 31 -6.52 14.40 -12.03
CA GLY A 31 -7.44 13.28 -12.18
C GLY A 31 -7.74 12.51 -10.90
N TRP A 32 -7.27 12.96 -9.74
CA TRP A 32 -7.46 12.26 -8.47
C TRP A 32 -8.39 13.03 -7.55
N SER A 33 -9.36 12.33 -6.95
CA SER A 33 -10.12 12.87 -5.84
C SER A 33 -9.28 12.94 -4.55
N VAL A 34 -9.75 13.68 -3.55
CA VAL A 34 -9.16 13.69 -2.21
C VAL A 34 -9.11 12.27 -1.63
N ARG A 35 -10.14 11.45 -1.84
CA ARG A 35 -10.15 10.03 -1.47
C ARG A 35 -9.03 9.24 -2.12
N ASN A 36 -8.85 9.39 -3.44
CA ASN A 36 -7.82 8.64 -4.16
C ASN A 36 -6.42 9.01 -3.64
N LEU A 37 -6.17 10.29 -3.37
CA LEU A 37 -4.92 10.75 -2.76
C LEU A 37 -4.72 10.15 -1.36
N ALA A 38 -5.74 10.18 -0.50
CA ALA A 38 -5.67 9.60 0.84
C ALA A 38 -5.42 8.08 0.81
N CYS A 39 -6.10 7.34 -0.07
CA CYS A 39 -5.90 5.90 -0.25
C CYS A 39 -4.50 5.58 -0.79
N HIS A 40 -3.98 6.37 -1.73
CA HIS A 40 -2.61 6.25 -2.22
C HIS A 40 -1.59 6.42 -1.09
N LEU A 41 -1.79 7.41 -0.20
CA LEU A 41 -0.92 7.58 0.97
C LEU A 41 -0.94 6.34 1.88
N VAL A 42 -2.09 5.70 2.09
CA VAL A 42 -2.16 4.46 2.91
C VAL A 42 -1.29 3.35 2.34
N ILE A 43 -1.36 3.07 1.04
CA ILE A 43 -0.55 2.02 0.41
C ILE A 43 0.94 2.38 0.39
N GLU A 44 1.30 3.59 -0.01
CA GLU A 44 2.70 4.05 -0.03
C GLU A 44 3.32 3.97 1.36
N TRP A 45 2.59 4.38 2.39
CA TRP A 45 3.11 4.43 3.75
C TRP A 45 3.23 3.05 4.36
N THR A 46 2.28 2.16 4.08
CA THR A 46 2.36 0.77 4.52
C THR A 46 3.57 0.08 3.87
N LEU A 47 3.77 0.29 2.57
CA LEU A 47 4.91 -0.26 1.84
C LEU A 47 6.24 0.31 2.34
N HIS A 48 6.32 1.62 2.57
CA HIS A 48 7.53 2.24 3.08
C HIS A 48 7.81 1.94 4.55
N HIS A 49 6.80 1.64 5.37
CA HIS A 49 7.02 1.05 6.69
C HIS A 49 7.72 -0.30 6.53
N LEU A 50 7.22 -1.18 5.66
CA LEU A 50 7.86 -2.47 5.37
C LEU A 50 9.30 -2.29 4.86
N ASP A 51 9.55 -1.31 4.00
CA ASP A 51 10.89 -0.98 3.49
C ASP A 51 11.84 -0.55 4.63
N LEU A 52 11.37 0.33 5.52
CA LEU A 52 12.16 0.84 6.65
C LEU A 52 12.57 -0.26 7.63
N ILE A 53 11.71 -1.26 7.83
CA ILE A 53 11.95 -2.34 8.80
C ILE A 53 12.56 -3.60 8.17
N ALA A 54 12.80 -3.63 6.85
CA ALA A 54 13.20 -4.83 6.11
C ALA A 54 14.46 -5.54 6.67
N HIS A 55 15.33 -4.80 7.35
CA HIS A 55 16.55 -5.32 7.96
C HIS A 55 16.61 -5.09 9.48
N LEU A 56 15.45 -4.85 10.12
CA LEU A 56 15.31 -4.59 11.54
C LEU A 56 14.41 -5.66 12.18
N PRO A 57 14.96 -6.84 12.55
CA PRO A 57 14.15 -8.02 12.94
C PRO A 57 13.30 -7.82 14.20
N ASN A 58 13.57 -6.79 14.99
CA ASN A 58 12.83 -6.47 16.23
C ASN A 58 11.91 -5.25 16.08
N ALA A 59 11.83 -4.65 14.89
CA ALA A 59 10.93 -3.53 14.65
C ALA A 59 9.48 -4.03 14.52
N ALA A 60 8.53 -3.19 14.97
CA ALA A 60 7.12 -3.50 14.83
C ALA A 60 6.71 -3.44 13.35
N ASP A 61 5.90 -4.41 12.93
CA ASP A 61 5.23 -4.39 11.63
C ASP A 61 4.22 -3.24 11.53
N PRO A 62 3.85 -2.81 10.31
CA PRO A 62 2.72 -1.89 10.12
C PRO A 62 1.42 -2.52 10.67
N PRO A 63 0.45 -1.69 11.08
CA PRO A 63 -0.85 -2.18 11.53
C PRO A 63 -1.50 -3.13 10.52
N ALA A 64 -2.08 -4.24 11.00
CA ALA A 64 -2.65 -5.26 10.13
C ALA A 64 -3.76 -4.71 9.23
N GLU A 65 -4.53 -3.73 9.72
CA GLU A 65 -5.60 -3.07 8.99
C GLU A 65 -5.09 -2.30 7.77
N THR A 66 -3.94 -1.64 7.88
CA THR A 66 -3.35 -0.89 6.75
C THR A 66 -2.70 -1.83 5.74
N VAL A 67 -2.15 -2.97 6.20
CA VAL A 67 -1.66 -4.05 5.32
C VAL A 67 -2.79 -4.65 4.52
N ALA A 68 -3.92 -4.99 5.15
CA ALA A 68 -5.11 -5.52 4.48
C ALA A 68 -5.71 -4.51 3.49
N ALA A 69 -5.85 -3.24 3.88
CA ALA A 69 -6.32 -2.17 3.00
C ALA A 69 -5.39 -1.98 1.80
N SER A 70 -4.08 -2.04 2.02
CA SER A 70 -3.07 -1.93 0.95
C SER A 70 -3.13 -3.10 -0.01
N ARG A 71 -3.35 -4.34 0.46
CA ARG A 71 -3.57 -5.50 -0.42
C ARG A 71 -4.79 -5.27 -1.31
N ALA A 72 -5.91 -4.84 -0.73
CA ALA A 72 -7.13 -4.58 -1.50
C ALA A 72 -6.92 -3.51 -2.58
N LEU A 73 -6.14 -2.46 -2.28
CA LEU A 73 -5.73 -1.46 -3.27
C LEU A 73 -4.82 -2.05 -4.35
N LEU A 74 -3.84 -2.87 -3.98
CA LEU A 74 -2.94 -3.55 -4.92
C LEU A 74 -3.70 -4.50 -5.85
N GLU A 75 -4.66 -5.27 -5.35
CA GLU A 75 -5.53 -6.17 -6.14
C GLU A 75 -6.37 -5.38 -7.14
N ARG A 76 -6.89 -4.20 -6.74
CA ARG A 76 -7.59 -3.29 -7.66
C ARG A 76 -6.68 -2.76 -8.76
N ILE A 77 -5.43 -2.43 -8.44
CA ILE A 77 -4.43 -1.99 -9.43
C ILE A 77 -4.04 -3.14 -10.36
N ALA A 78 -3.89 -4.36 -9.82
CA ALA A 78 -3.61 -5.56 -10.57
C ALA A 78 -4.77 -5.97 -11.50
N GLY A 79 -6.00 -5.56 -11.17
CA GLY A 79 -7.21 -6.03 -11.82
C GLY A 79 -7.56 -7.49 -11.47
N ALA A 80 -6.95 -8.04 -10.41
CA ALA A 80 -7.17 -9.41 -9.96
C ALA A 80 -6.78 -9.61 -8.50
N ASP A 81 -7.49 -10.51 -7.82
CA ASP A 81 -7.21 -10.92 -6.45
C ASP A 81 -5.96 -11.80 -6.38
N PHE A 82 -5.04 -11.48 -5.47
CA PHE A 82 -3.93 -12.37 -5.17
C PHE A 82 -4.46 -13.64 -4.48
N PRO A 83 -3.83 -14.81 -4.69
CA PRO A 83 -4.21 -16.06 -4.03
C PRO A 83 -4.36 -15.90 -2.51
N LYS A 84 -5.43 -16.45 -1.94
CA LYS A 84 -5.69 -16.38 -0.48
C LYS A 84 -4.68 -17.17 0.35
N THR A 85 -3.86 -18.00 -0.29
CA THR A 85 -2.72 -18.69 0.32
C THR A 85 -1.56 -17.74 0.65
N LEU A 86 -1.48 -16.58 0.00
CA LEU A 86 -0.54 -15.52 0.36
C LEU A 86 -1.14 -14.69 1.49
N SER A 87 -0.33 -14.41 2.52
CA SER A 87 -0.66 -13.40 3.52
C SER A 87 -0.74 -12.02 2.86
N ASP A 88 -1.41 -11.05 3.50
CA ASP A 88 -1.49 -9.70 2.95
C ASP A 88 -0.12 -9.05 2.80
N LYS A 89 0.76 -9.27 3.79
CA LYS A 89 2.15 -8.83 3.75
C LYS A 89 2.91 -9.46 2.59
N ASP A 90 2.76 -10.76 2.36
CA ASP A 90 3.43 -11.44 1.24
C ASP A 90 2.92 -10.97 -0.12
N ALA A 91 1.60 -10.78 -0.26
CA ALA A 91 1.02 -10.23 -1.48
C ALA A 91 1.58 -8.84 -1.81
N LEU A 92 1.74 -7.98 -0.80
CA LEU A 92 2.39 -6.67 -0.97
C LEU A 92 3.87 -6.80 -1.36
N LEU A 93 4.64 -7.59 -0.61
CA LEU A 93 6.08 -7.71 -0.83
C LEU A 93 6.42 -8.33 -2.19
N ILE A 94 5.72 -9.39 -2.59
CA ILE A 94 5.90 -10.03 -3.90
C ILE A 94 5.33 -9.14 -5.00
N GLY A 95 4.08 -8.69 -4.83
CA GLY A 95 3.34 -7.96 -5.85
C GLY A 95 4.03 -6.67 -6.26
N THR A 96 4.81 -6.07 -5.36
CA THR A 96 5.58 -4.85 -5.60
C THR A 96 7.10 -5.08 -5.74
N GLY A 97 7.56 -6.33 -5.76
CA GLY A 97 8.96 -6.68 -6.01
C GLY A 97 9.93 -6.44 -4.85
N ARG A 98 9.43 -6.16 -3.64
CA ARG A 98 10.22 -6.01 -2.40
C ARG A 98 10.76 -7.34 -1.87
N ARG A 99 10.17 -8.46 -2.30
CA ARG A 99 10.64 -9.81 -2.01
C ARG A 99 10.60 -10.70 -3.25
N THR A 100 11.63 -11.51 -3.44
CA THR A 100 11.65 -12.55 -4.46
C THR A 100 10.67 -13.66 -4.13
N LEU A 101 9.94 -14.15 -5.14
CA LEU A 101 9.06 -15.31 -5.01
C LEU A 101 9.84 -16.60 -4.75
N THR A 102 9.30 -17.47 -3.88
CA THR A 102 9.72 -18.87 -3.78
C THR A 102 9.28 -19.68 -5.00
N THR A 103 9.73 -20.92 -5.12
CA THR A 103 9.31 -21.83 -6.21
C THR A 103 7.80 -22.11 -6.15
N GLU A 104 7.26 -22.31 -4.95
CA GLU A 104 5.84 -22.59 -4.71
C GLU A 104 4.97 -21.38 -5.04
N GLU A 105 5.41 -20.18 -4.66
CA GLU A 105 4.71 -18.92 -4.97
C GLU A 105 4.71 -18.64 -6.47
N LYS A 106 5.81 -18.91 -7.18
CA LYS A 106 5.86 -18.81 -8.64
C LYS A 106 4.85 -19.75 -9.31
N ALA A 107 4.72 -20.98 -8.81
CA ALA A 107 3.72 -21.91 -9.31
C ALA A 107 2.30 -21.43 -9.02
N THR A 108 2.05 -20.89 -7.82
CA THR A 108 0.75 -20.34 -7.41
C THR A 108 0.34 -19.13 -8.26
N LEU A 109 1.30 -18.31 -8.66
CA LEU A 109 1.08 -17.08 -9.45
C LEU A 109 1.30 -17.27 -10.97
N ALA A 110 1.50 -18.51 -11.44
CA ALA A 110 1.82 -18.78 -12.84
C ALA A 110 0.75 -18.23 -13.81
N ASP A 111 -0.52 -18.33 -13.41
CA ASP A 111 -1.68 -17.86 -14.18
C ASP A 111 -2.21 -16.50 -13.69
N PHE A 112 -1.46 -15.78 -12.85
CA PHE A 112 -1.87 -14.46 -12.38
C PHE A 112 -1.87 -13.47 -13.55
N PRO A 113 -2.98 -12.73 -13.79
CA PRO A 113 -3.16 -12.00 -15.04
C PRO A 113 -2.30 -10.72 -15.14
N ALA A 114 -1.86 -10.17 -14.00
CA ALA A 114 -1.02 -8.98 -14.00
C ALA A 114 0.47 -9.35 -14.06
N LYS A 115 1.24 -8.56 -14.80
CA LYS A 115 2.70 -8.69 -14.83
C LYS A 115 3.29 -8.15 -13.53
N LEU A 116 3.89 -9.03 -12.73
CA LEU A 116 4.60 -8.67 -11.51
C LEU A 116 6.09 -8.37 -11.80
N PRO A 117 6.73 -7.46 -11.04
CA PRO A 117 6.13 -6.61 -10.00
C PRO A 117 5.32 -5.44 -10.58
N LEU A 118 4.30 -5.00 -9.85
CA LEU A 118 3.57 -3.77 -10.10
C LEU A 118 4.43 -2.60 -9.60
N ILE A 119 4.74 -1.67 -10.52
CA ILE A 119 5.46 -0.45 -10.20
C ILE A 119 4.44 0.60 -9.79
N LEU A 120 4.48 0.95 -8.50
CA LEU A 120 3.69 2.04 -7.92
C LEU A 120 4.55 3.32 -7.96
N GLY A 121 3.93 4.46 -8.18
CA GLY A 121 4.60 5.76 -8.33
C GLY A 121 3.75 6.90 -7.81
#